data_AF-A0A9X3LTM0-F1
#
_entry.id   AF-A0A9X3LTM0-F1
#
_cell.length_a   1.000
_cell.length_b   1.000
_cell.length_c   1.000
_cell.angle_alpha   90.00
_cell.angle_beta   90.00
_cell.angle_gamma   90.00
#
_symmetry.space_group_name_H-M   'P 1'
#
loop_
_entity.id
_entity.type
_entity.pdbx_description
1 polymer ?
#
loop_
_entity_poly.entity_id
_entity_poly.type
_entity_poly.pdbx_seq_one_letter_code
_entity_poly.pdbx_strand_id
1 'polypeptide(L)'
;MADTGSTSTSRAQLRGEAIRSILPMVKYSSQHVSADHRHLIALRASALNGCRACTVTHRRDARLDNWSTQRILAAEKWEEHEELFDVTETLLLRFTDAVTRLDGEQSVPDELWDALVDRFGQQGTHDVLVSILAINTFNRVSIVTRTDPNSIGGTTAFDLS
;
A
#
# COMPACT_ATOMS: atom_id res chain seq x y z
N MET A 1 5.72 29.79 -19.23
CA MET A 1 4.54 29.38 -18.46
C MET A 1 3.75 28.43 -19.33
N ALA A 2 4.02 27.13 -19.19
CA ALA A 2 3.28 26.11 -19.92
C ALA A 2 2.06 25.73 -19.09
N ASP A 3 0.89 25.96 -19.68
CA ASP A 3 -0.39 25.41 -19.26
C ASP A 3 -0.31 23.88 -19.26
N THR A 4 -0.35 23.27 -18.08
CA THR A 4 -0.54 21.83 -17.92
C THR A 4 -1.88 21.56 -17.25
N GLY A 5 -2.96 22.05 -17.86
CA GLY A 5 -4.31 21.58 -17.60
C GLY A 5 -4.46 20.09 -17.91
N SER A 6 -3.99 19.21 -17.02
CA SER A 6 -4.38 17.80 -17.02
C SER A 6 -5.64 17.66 -16.17
N THR A 7 -6.78 18.07 -16.73
CA THR A 7 -8.10 17.71 -16.20
C THR A 7 -8.38 16.25 -16.57
N SER A 8 -7.63 15.33 -15.94
CA SER A 8 -7.94 13.92 -15.99
C SER A 8 -9.25 13.69 -15.22
N THR A 9 -10.38 13.83 -15.92
CA THR A 9 -11.70 13.49 -15.41
C THR A 9 -11.72 12.02 -14.99
N SER A 10 -12.27 11.76 -13.80
CA SER A 10 -12.48 10.41 -13.27
C SER A 10 -13.24 9.55 -14.29
N ARG A 11 -12.84 8.29 -14.46
CA ARG A 11 -13.54 7.34 -15.33
C ARG A 11 -14.67 6.67 -14.57
N ALA A 12 -15.51 5.92 -15.29
CA ALA A 12 -16.46 5.02 -14.65
C ALA A 12 -15.71 4.05 -13.72
N GLN A 13 -16.12 4.03 -12.45
CA GLN A 13 -15.57 3.13 -11.46
C GLN A 13 -16.06 1.71 -11.70
N LEU A 14 -15.35 0.72 -11.15
CA LEU A 14 -15.78 -0.67 -11.23
C LEU A 14 -17.19 -0.84 -10.67
N ARG A 15 -18.01 -1.65 -11.35
CA ARG A 15 -19.34 -2.02 -10.89
C ARG A 15 -19.25 -2.73 -9.53
N GLY A 16 -20.30 -2.62 -8.72
CA GLY A 16 -20.29 -3.18 -7.36
C GLY A 16 -19.94 -4.66 -7.28
N GLU A 17 -20.39 -5.48 -8.24
CA GLU A 17 -20.03 -6.91 -8.31
C GLU A 17 -18.54 -7.14 -8.62
N ALA A 18 -17.94 -6.32 -9.50
CA ALA A 18 -16.52 -6.39 -9.81
C ALA A 18 -15.67 -5.99 -8.60
N ILE A 19 -16.04 -4.92 -7.88
CA ILE A 19 -15.37 -4.56 -6.61
C ILE A 19 -15.52 -5.67 -5.57
N ARG A 20 -16.72 -6.25 -5.42
CA ARG A 20 -16.96 -7.35 -4.47
C ARG A 20 -16.10 -8.58 -4.74
N SER A 21 -15.67 -8.81 -5.99
CA SER A 21 -14.79 -9.94 -6.32
C SER A 21 -13.38 -9.84 -5.71
N ILE A 22 -12.90 -8.62 -5.41
CA ILE A 22 -11.53 -8.39 -4.87
C ILE A 22 -11.50 -8.02 -3.38
N LEU A 23 -12.64 -7.66 -2.79
CA LEU A 23 -12.74 -7.38 -1.35
C LEU A 23 -12.34 -8.54 -0.41
N PRO A 24 -12.50 -9.84 -0.77
CA PRO A 24 -12.09 -10.94 0.11
C PRO A 24 -10.60 -10.90 0.50
N MET A 25 -9.71 -10.39 -0.36
CA MET A 25 -8.29 -10.27 -0.03
C MET A 25 -8.06 -9.22 1.08
N VAL A 26 -8.76 -8.10 1.02
CA VAL A 26 -8.71 -7.05 2.06
C VAL A 26 -9.27 -7.59 3.37
N LYS A 27 -10.40 -8.30 3.31
CA LYS A 27 -11.00 -8.94 4.49
C LYS A 27 -10.02 -9.94 5.11
N TYR A 28 -9.45 -10.83 4.31
CA TYR A 28 -8.47 -11.81 4.75
C TYR A 28 -7.28 -11.12 5.42
N SER A 29 -6.67 -10.14 4.76
CA SER A 29 -5.56 -9.36 5.33
C SER A 29 -5.93 -8.73 6.68
N SER A 30 -7.12 -8.12 6.81
CA SER A 30 -7.55 -7.51 8.06
C SER A 30 -7.76 -8.48 9.23
N GLN A 31 -7.89 -9.78 8.95
CA GLN A 31 -8.09 -10.82 9.97
C GLN A 31 -6.77 -11.46 10.42
N HIS A 32 -5.69 -11.33 9.62
CA HIS A 32 -4.44 -12.07 9.83
C HIS A 32 -3.21 -11.15 9.95
N VAL A 33 -3.29 -9.90 9.50
CA VAL A 33 -2.20 -8.92 9.55
C VAL A 33 -2.63 -7.73 10.41
N SER A 34 -1.78 -7.33 11.36
CA SER A 34 -2.03 -6.19 12.25
C SER A 34 -2.31 -4.90 11.46
N ALA A 35 -3.06 -3.98 12.06
CA ALA A 35 -3.36 -2.70 11.43
C ALA A 35 -2.08 -1.92 11.07
N ASP A 36 -1.11 -1.86 11.98
CA ASP A 36 0.17 -1.18 11.76
C ASP A 36 0.94 -1.75 10.56
N HIS A 37 1.05 -3.08 10.44
CA HIS A 37 1.72 -3.69 9.30
C HIS A 37 0.96 -3.45 7.99
N ARG A 38 -0.39 -3.46 8.03
CA ARG A 38 -1.20 -3.13 6.85
C ARG A 38 -1.00 -1.69 6.40
N HIS A 39 -0.85 -0.74 7.33
CA HIS A 39 -0.55 0.66 6.99
C HIS A 39 0.82 0.79 6.32
N LEU A 40 1.87 0.15 6.86
CA LEU A 40 3.21 0.12 6.23
C LEU A 40 3.14 -0.39 4.80
N ILE A 41 2.57 -1.58 4.62
CA ILE A 41 2.43 -2.24 3.32
C ILE A 41 1.66 -1.34 2.35
N ALA A 42 0.52 -0.81 2.79
CA ALA A 42 -0.38 -0.09 1.92
C ALA A 42 0.16 1.28 1.49
N LEU A 43 0.79 2.02 2.41
CA LEU A 43 1.46 3.29 2.13
C LEU A 43 2.62 3.07 1.15
N ARG A 44 3.51 2.11 1.43
CA ARG A 44 4.68 1.88 0.59
C ARG A 44 4.31 1.39 -0.81
N ALA A 45 3.46 0.38 -0.93
CA ALA A 45 3.04 -0.12 -2.24
C ALA A 45 2.33 0.96 -3.08
N SER A 46 1.48 1.78 -2.43
CA SER A 46 0.79 2.88 -3.11
C SER A 46 1.75 3.97 -3.59
N ALA A 47 2.76 4.31 -2.78
CA ALA A 47 3.82 5.24 -3.16
C ALA A 47 4.63 4.73 -4.35
N LEU A 48 5.03 3.45 -4.32
CA LEU A 48 5.76 2.81 -5.42
C LEU A 48 4.99 2.79 -6.74
N ASN A 49 3.70 2.51 -6.68
CA ASN A 49 2.82 2.47 -7.85
C ASN A 49 2.35 3.87 -8.30
N GLY A 50 2.61 4.93 -7.52
CA GLY A 50 2.10 6.27 -7.80
C GLY A 50 0.57 6.39 -7.70
N CYS A 51 -0.10 5.54 -6.90
CA CYS A 51 -1.57 5.61 -6.74
C CYS A 51 -1.97 6.72 -5.75
N ARG A 52 -2.17 7.96 -6.24
CA ARG A 52 -2.56 9.09 -5.37
C ARG A 52 -3.81 8.84 -4.54
N ALA A 53 -4.87 8.26 -5.12
CA ALA A 53 -6.10 7.96 -4.36
C ALA A 53 -5.87 6.95 -3.23
N CYS A 54 -5.01 5.96 -3.45
CA CYS A 54 -4.66 4.96 -2.46
C CYS A 54 -3.76 5.54 -1.37
N THR A 55 -2.77 6.35 -1.75
CA THR A 55 -1.93 7.10 -0.78
C THR A 55 -2.80 7.95 0.12
N VAL A 56 -3.71 8.77 -0.42
CA VAL A 56 -4.64 9.60 0.37
C VAL A 56 -5.49 8.74 1.32
N THR A 57 -6.01 7.62 0.83
CA THR A 57 -6.80 6.67 1.65
C THR A 57 -5.99 6.15 2.82
N HIS A 58 -4.76 5.68 2.59
CA HIS A 58 -3.94 5.05 3.62
C HIS A 58 -3.24 6.04 4.54
N ARG A 59 -2.97 7.27 4.10
CA ARG A 59 -2.56 8.36 5.00
C ARG A 59 -3.65 8.68 6.01
N ARG A 60 -4.89 8.85 5.52
CA ARG A 60 -6.06 9.07 6.37
C ARG A 60 -6.24 7.94 7.37
N ASP A 61 -6.18 6.69 6.91
CA ASP A 61 -6.42 5.52 7.77
C ASP A 61 -5.33 5.39 8.84
N ALA A 62 -4.05 5.53 8.47
CA ALA A 62 -2.94 5.51 9.43
C ALA A 62 -3.06 6.65 10.45
N ARG A 63 -3.45 7.85 10.00
CA ARG A 63 -3.69 9.01 10.89
C ARG A 63 -4.86 8.75 11.86
N LEU A 64 -5.94 8.11 11.39
CA LEU A 64 -7.06 7.71 12.26
C LEU A 64 -6.64 6.66 13.29
N ASP A 65 -5.65 5.83 12.96
CA ASP A 65 -4.98 4.91 13.88
C ASP A 65 -3.79 5.56 14.62
N ASN A 66 -3.77 6.89 14.73
CA ASN A 66 -2.85 7.70 15.52
C ASN A 66 -1.37 7.70 15.08
N TRP A 67 -1.07 7.32 13.84
CA TRP A 67 0.28 7.52 13.30
C TRP A 67 0.60 9.01 13.15
N SER A 68 1.86 9.37 13.45
CA SER A 68 2.35 10.71 13.20
C SER A 68 2.52 10.97 11.71
N THR A 69 2.37 12.23 11.29
CA THR A 69 2.68 12.68 9.93
C THR A 69 4.10 12.26 9.50
N GLN A 70 5.08 12.35 10.40
CA GLN A 70 6.46 11.94 10.13
C GLN A 70 6.53 10.46 9.76
N ARG A 71 5.91 9.57 10.55
CA ARG A 71 5.94 8.13 10.28
C ARG A 71 5.23 7.77 8.97
N ILE A 72 4.10 8.42 8.68
CA ILE A 72 3.36 8.22 7.44
C ILE A 72 4.22 8.56 6.23
N LEU A 73 4.83 9.75 6.21
CA LEU A 73 5.70 10.18 5.12
C LEU A 73 6.96 9.32 5.01
N ALA A 74 7.51 8.90 6.15
CA ALA A 74 8.64 7.99 6.19
C ALA A 74 8.32 6.64 5.54
N ALA A 75 7.13 6.07 5.79
CA ALA A 75 6.76 4.77 5.21
C ALA A 75 6.67 4.80 3.68
N GLU A 76 6.29 5.94 3.09
CA GLU A 76 6.25 6.12 1.64
C GLU A 76 7.66 6.09 1.01
N LYS A 77 8.67 6.53 1.76
CA LYS A 77 10.08 6.65 1.34
C LYS A 77 11.02 6.01 2.34
N TRP A 78 10.70 4.78 2.76
CA TRP A 78 11.35 4.17 3.94
C TRP A 78 12.86 4.03 3.83
N GLU A 79 13.41 3.88 2.62
CA GLU A 79 14.85 3.79 2.37
C GLU A 79 15.60 5.07 2.82
N GLU A 80 14.93 6.22 2.83
CA GLU A 80 15.48 7.50 3.33
C GLU A 80 15.35 7.66 4.86
N HIS A 81 14.63 6.74 5.52
CA HIS A 81 14.17 6.84 6.91
C HIS A 81 14.20 5.49 7.64
N GLU A 82 15.14 4.60 7.28
CA GLU A 82 15.22 3.22 7.79
C GLU A 82 15.33 3.19 9.33
N GLU A 83 15.93 4.22 9.93
CA GLU A 83 16.07 4.38 11.37
C GLU A 83 14.75 4.56 12.14
N LEU A 84 13.64 4.85 11.45
CA LEU A 84 12.31 5.00 12.05
C LEU A 84 11.52 3.69 12.13
N PHE A 85 12.08 2.59 11.62
CA PHE A 85 11.43 1.29 11.52
C PHE A 85 12.24 0.23 12.25
N ASP A 86 11.55 -0.69 12.93
CA ASP A 86 12.23 -1.83 13.53
C ASP A 86 12.60 -2.90 12.48
N VAL A 87 13.33 -3.95 12.90
CA VAL A 87 13.77 -5.03 12.00
C VAL A 87 12.61 -5.72 11.28
N THR A 88 11.47 -5.90 11.96
CA THR A 88 10.26 -6.50 11.41
C THR A 88 9.64 -5.61 10.34
N GLU A 89 9.53 -4.31 10.66
CA GLU A 89 8.94 -3.30 9.78
C GLU A 89 9.78 -3.10 8.52
N THR A 90 11.11 -3.00 8.69
CA THR A 90 12.06 -2.92 7.58
C THR A 90 11.99 -4.16 6.69
N LEU A 91 11.83 -5.36 7.28
CA LEU A 91 11.66 -6.60 6.52
C LEU A 91 10.36 -6.59 5.70
N LEU A 92 9.25 -6.13 6.29
CA LEU A 92 7.97 -5.96 5.58
C LEU A 92 8.06 -4.94 4.45
N LEU A 93 8.76 -3.83 4.66
CA LEU A 93 8.96 -2.79 3.64
C LEU A 93 9.80 -3.32 2.47
N ARG A 94 10.91 -4.02 2.75
CA ARG A 94 11.74 -4.69 1.72
C ARG A 94 10.93 -5.72 0.91
N PHE A 95 10.12 -6.54 1.57
CA PHE A 95 9.27 -7.50 0.89
C PHE A 95 8.15 -6.83 0.08
N THR A 96 7.56 -5.75 0.60
CA THR A 96 6.59 -4.93 -0.13
C THR A 96 7.19 -4.36 -1.40
N ASP A 97 8.43 -3.87 -1.35
CA ASP A 97 9.13 -3.33 -2.51
C ASP A 97 9.38 -4.40 -3.57
N ALA A 98 9.94 -5.54 -3.17
CA ALA A 98 10.25 -6.66 -4.07
C ALA A 98 9.00 -7.20 -4.78
N VAL A 99 7.91 -7.42 -4.03
CA VAL A 99 6.64 -7.93 -4.60
C VAL A 99 5.91 -6.87 -5.43
N THR A 100 6.05 -5.59 -5.11
CA THR A 100 5.40 -4.52 -5.89
C THR A 100 6.11 -4.27 -7.22
N ARG A 101 7.44 -4.39 -7.25
CA ARG A 101 8.29 -4.11 -8.41
C ARG A 101 8.77 -5.37 -9.14
N LEU A 102 8.01 -6.46 -9.11
CA LEU A 102 8.38 -7.70 -9.81
C LEU A 102 8.85 -7.42 -11.25
N ASP A 103 10.06 -7.87 -11.56
CA ASP A 103 10.74 -7.80 -12.86
C ASP A 103 11.32 -9.18 -13.22
N GLY A 104 10.46 -10.21 -13.16
CA GLY A 104 10.81 -11.60 -13.46
C GLY A 104 10.80 -12.54 -12.25
N GLU A 105 11.09 -13.82 -12.49
CA GLU A 105 10.93 -14.91 -11.51
C GLU A 105 11.82 -14.77 -10.26
N GLN A 106 12.94 -14.05 -10.37
CA GLN A 106 13.95 -13.89 -9.31
C GLN A 106 13.83 -12.58 -8.53
N SER A 107 12.70 -11.88 -8.66
CA SER A 107 12.49 -10.55 -8.05
C SER A 107 12.44 -10.56 -6.53
N VAL A 108 12.08 -11.71 -5.94
CA VAL A 108 12.12 -11.94 -4.49
C VAL A 108 13.26 -12.94 -4.24
N PRO A 109 14.41 -12.48 -3.72
CA PRO A 109 15.51 -13.38 -3.37
C PRO A 109 15.10 -14.39 -2.30
N ASP A 110 15.64 -15.61 -2.37
CA ASP A 110 15.38 -16.66 -1.39
C ASP A 110 15.74 -16.20 0.03
N GLU A 111 16.82 -15.44 0.20
CA GLU A 111 17.23 -14.93 1.52
C GLU A 111 16.19 -13.96 2.12
N LEU A 112 15.50 -13.19 1.27
CA LEU A 112 14.41 -12.33 1.73
C LEU A 112 13.20 -13.17 2.12
N TRP A 113 12.85 -14.17 1.31
CA TRP A 113 11.76 -15.09 1.62
C TRP A 113 11.98 -15.85 2.93
N ASP A 114 13.18 -16.42 3.11
CA ASP A 114 13.55 -17.17 4.29
C ASP A 114 13.54 -16.28 5.54
N ALA A 115 14.02 -15.04 5.45
CA ALA A 115 13.93 -14.09 6.55
C ALA A 115 12.47 -13.79 6.95
N LEU A 116 11.54 -13.72 5.99
CA LEU A 116 10.12 -13.56 6.28
C LEU A 116 9.56 -14.80 6.99
N VAL A 117 9.90 -16.00 6.50
CA VAL A 117 9.47 -17.27 7.10
C VAL A 117 10.02 -17.43 8.51
N ASP A 118 11.26 -17.06 8.78
CA ASP A 118 11.83 -17.06 10.13
C ASP A 118 11.10 -16.10 11.07
N ARG A 119 10.70 -14.93 10.55
CA ARG A 119 10.05 -13.88 11.35
C ARG A 119 8.57 -14.15 11.64
N PHE A 120 7.84 -14.68 10.67
CA PHE A 120 6.38 -14.79 10.68
C PHE A 120 5.86 -16.23 10.59
N GLY A 121 6.73 -17.21 10.34
CA GLY A 121 6.35 -18.55 9.92
C GLY A 121 5.76 -18.58 8.51
N GLN A 122 5.65 -19.77 7.93
CA GLN A 122 5.13 -19.95 6.56
C GLN A 122 3.76 -19.29 6.36
N GLN A 123 2.83 -19.49 7.31
CA GLN A 123 1.48 -18.94 7.22
C GLN A 123 1.49 -17.41 7.31
N GLY A 124 2.24 -16.82 8.25
CA GLY A 124 2.32 -15.38 8.38
C GLY A 124 2.97 -14.71 7.16
N THR A 125 3.97 -15.34 6.54
CA THR A 125 4.54 -14.88 5.26
C THR A 125 3.49 -14.85 4.15
N HIS A 126 2.63 -15.88 4.06
CA HIS A 126 1.53 -15.89 3.11
C HIS A 126 0.49 -14.79 3.41
N ASP A 127 0.19 -14.54 4.69
CA ASP A 127 -0.76 -13.50 5.10
C ASP A 127 -0.28 -12.10 4.69
N VAL A 128 1.02 -11.84 4.90
CA VAL A 128 1.69 -10.61 4.44
C VAL A 128 1.64 -10.50 2.92
N LEU A 129 1.97 -11.58 2.19
CA LEU A 129 1.91 -11.60 0.73
C LEU A 129 0.50 -11.25 0.23
N VAL A 130 -0.55 -11.86 0.79
CA VAL A 130 -1.95 -11.54 0.42
C VAL A 130 -2.26 -10.07 0.66
N SER A 131 -1.75 -9.48 1.74
CA SER A 131 -1.90 -8.04 2.02
C SER A 131 -1.25 -7.16 0.94
N ILE A 132 -0.03 -7.50 0.51
CA ILE A 132 0.69 -6.78 -0.56
C ILE A 132 -0.05 -6.92 -1.90
N LEU A 133 -0.54 -8.13 -2.23
CA LEU A 133 -1.31 -8.38 -3.43
C LEU A 133 -2.65 -7.62 -3.44
N ALA A 134 -3.29 -7.50 -2.27
CA ALA A 134 -4.54 -6.76 -2.12
C ALA A 134 -4.33 -5.28 -2.48
N ILE A 135 -3.34 -4.60 -1.87
CA ILE A 135 -3.09 -3.19 -2.17
C ILE A 135 -2.64 -2.99 -3.62
N ASN A 136 -1.79 -3.87 -4.15
CA ASN A 136 -1.36 -3.81 -5.54
C ASN A 136 -2.54 -3.92 -6.53
N THR A 137 -3.56 -4.70 -6.19
CA THR A 137 -4.81 -4.79 -6.96
C THR A 137 -5.58 -3.48 -6.91
N PHE A 138 -5.76 -2.88 -5.73
CA PHE A 138 -6.48 -1.61 -5.58
C PHE A 138 -5.74 -0.42 -6.19
N ASN A 139 -4.40 -0.42 -6.16
CA ASN A 139 -3.58 0.55 -6.88
C ASN A 139 -3.87 0.50 -8.38
N ARG A 140 -3.83 -0.70 -8.98
CA ARG A 140 -4.13 -0.90 -10.41
C ARG A 140 -5.54 -0.43 -10.77
N VAL A 141 -6.54 -0.81 -9.96
CA VAL A 141 -7.93 -0.36 -10.17
C VAL A 141 -7.99 1.17 -10.16
N SER A 142 -7.50 1.80 -9.10
CA SER A 142 -7.66 3.25 -8.90
C SER A 142 -6.90 4.09 -9.92
N ILE A 143 -5.71 3.64 -10.34
CA ILE A 143 -4.93 4.29 -11.39
C ILE A 143 -5.67 4.17 -12.73
N VAL A 144 -6.14 2.97 -13.09
CA VAL A 144 -6.83 2.74 -14.36
C VAL A 144 -8.17 3.45 -14.42
N THR A 145 -8.92 3.54 -13.31
CA THR A 145 -10.20 4.27 -13.26
C THR A 145 -10.04 5.76 -12.96
N ARG A 146 -8.81 6.25 -12.74
CA ARG A 146 -8.52 7.65 -12.39
C ARG A 146 -9.36 8.12 -11.22
N THR A 147 -9.44 7.30 -10.17
CA THR A 147 -10.17 7.63 -8.95
C THR A 147 -9.72 8.99 -8.43
N ASP A 148 -10.67 9.91 -8.26
CA ASP A 148 -10.39 11.25 -7.75
C ASP A 148 -10.00 11.17 -6.26
N PRO A 149 -8.79 11.56 -5.86
CA PRO A 149 -8.38 11.54 -4.46
C PRO A 149 -9.22 12.46 -3.57
N ASN A 150 -9.86 13.50 -4.14
CA ASN A 150 -10.76 14.39 -3.40
C ASN A 150 -12.13 13.75 -3.11
N SER A 151 -12.45 12.62 -3.75
CA SER A 151 -13.68 11.85 -3.46
C SER A 151 -13.55 10.96 -2.22
N ILE A 152 -12.34 10.84 -1.66
CA ILE A 152 -12.06 10.03 -0.48
C ILE A 152 -12.55 10.78 0.77
N GLY A 153 -13.57 10.24 1.44
CA GLY A 153 -14.16 10.88 2.62
C GLY A 153 -13.25 10.88 3.85
N GLY A 154 -13.43 11.85 4.76
CA GLY A 154 -12.72 11.91 6.05
C GLY A 154 -11.25 12.31 5.98
N THR A 155 -10.78 12.80 4.83
CA THR A 155 -9.42 13.28 4.60
C THR A 155 -9.22 14.70 5.12
N THR A 156 -7.98 15.02 5.48
CA THR A 156 -7.48 16.36 5.82
C THR A 156 -6.62 16.91 4.69
N ALA A 157 -6.19 18.17 4.82
CA ALA A 157 -5.25 18.78 3.87
C ALA A 157 -3.91 18.02 3.80
N PHE A 158 -3.45 17.46 4.93
CA PHE A 158 -2.25 16.61 4.96
C PHE A 158 -2.44 15.32 4.16
N ASP A 159 -3.58 14.66 4.30
CA ASP A 159 -3.82 13.39 3.60
C ASP A 159 -3.75 13.61 2.07
N LEU A 160 -4.17 14.79 1.60
CA LEU A 160 -4.24 15.19 0.19
C LEU A 160 -2.95 15.81 -0.39
N SER A 161 -1.97 16.20 0.43
CA SER A 161 -0.78 16.95 0.01
C SER A 161 0.22 16.10 -0.77
#